data_AF-A0A8H6X0M5-F1
#
_entry.id   AF-A0A8H6X0M5-F1
#
_cell.length_a   1.000
_cell.length_b   1.000
_cell.length_c   1.000
_cell.angle_alpha   90.00
_cell.angle_beta   90.00
_cell.angle_gamma   90.00
#
_symmetry.space_group_name_H-M   'P 1'
#
loop_
_entity.id
_entity.type
_entity.pdbx_description
1 polymer ?
#
loop_
_entity_poly.entity_id
_entity_poly.type
_entity_poly.pdbx_seq_one_letter_code
_entity_poly.pdbx_strand_id
1 'polypeptide(L)'
;MSRNLSLTDTSPMLVYTDDWQTYFSGSGYNTQDGQLGQGSSVHLTSRNGAQISLDFFGNAIFLYGNGTYDVSLDDVVASTGAKNGLLFAKDGLAEKNHSVTLTARMDGAQTFGFAAAIIGCASSVVDERAFDDADPFFSYSPNWITFSAPGVPNATTTLPFHQTTVSGASVAFTFSDASTVAVHGTLNSGHGRYSVALDGDTAKVLSGDGRWLVPDTVVFFQTGLDPTQKHSINITNLDDDKKFVLSSVVLNPVASSFEDEPASTASSSVHTPTAVGSEQFEQRRPERGVIIGASVGGVVGLALFATLGMVVTAKQLGRTLNKYFKDHPSVTIIRIDYNDVKNEVCWELPDGTASGEVGGEGIFPHIYGRCMHKSDIESVAVWDRQDGAWDAALESGAAWLVY
;
A
#
# COMPACT_ATOMS: atom_id res chain seq x y z
N MET A 1 6.47 15.30 7.93
CA MET A 1 5.33 14.37 8.05
C MET A 1 5.93 12.98 8.19
N SER A 2 5.47 12.16 9.12
CA SER A 2 5.89 10.75 9.21
C SER A 2 5.27 9.96 8.05
N ARG A 3 6.06 9.12 7.37
CA ARG A 3 5.54 8.16 6.39
C ARG A 3 5.23 6.85 7.10
N ASN A 4 4.26 6.12 6.55
CA ASN A 4 3.75 4.88 7.09
C ASN A 4 4.04 3.74 6.11
N LEU A 5 4.69 2.67 6.56
CA LEU A 5 4.77 1.40 5.86
C LEU A 5 3.68 0.47 6.41
N SER A 6 2.87 -0.10 5.53
CA SER A 6 1.82 -1.04 5.92
C SER A 6 2.25 -2.48 5.62
N LEU A 7 2.07 -3.37 6.59
CA LEU A 7 2.20 -4.80 6.45
C LEU A 7 0.83 -5.44 6.68
N THR A 8 0.36 -6.23 5.73
CA THR A 8 -0.82 -7.06 5.92
C THR A 8 -0.48 -8.26 6.79
N ASP A 9 -1.49 -8.85 7.43
CA ASP A 9 -1.41 -10.08 8.21
C ASP A 9 -0.74 -11.25 7.45
N THR A 10 -0.79 -11.23 6.12
CA THR A 10 -0.16 -12.25 5.28
C THR A 10 1.35 -12.09 5.10
N SER A 11 1.93 -10.92 5.43
CA SER A 11 3.36 -10.69 5.22
C SER A 11 4.22 -11.67 6.03
N PRO A 12 5.25 -12.29 5.43
CA PRO A 12 6.17 -13.18 6.15
C PRO A 12 7.10 -12.42 7.11
N MET A 13 7.03 -11.09 7.14
CA MET A 13 7.72 -10.28 8.14
C MET A 13 7.08 -10.38 9.52
N LEU A 14 5.85 -10.88 9.61
CA LEU A 14 5.14 -11.19 10.84
C LEU A 14 5.42 -12.64 11.25
N VAL A 15 5.74 -12.87 12.52
CA VAL A 15 5.99 -14.21 13.07
C VAL A 15 4.80 -14.63 13.92
N TYR A 16 4.19 -15.76 13.56
CA TYR A 16 3.02 -16.31 14.24
C TYR A 16 3.38 -17.58 15.02
N THR A 17 2.82 -17.75 16.22
CA THR A 17 2.94 -18.98 17.04
C THR A 17 1.57 -19.57 17.38
N ASP A 18 1.51 -20.89 17.61
CA ASP A 18 0.34 -21.57 18.16
C ASP A 18 -0.95 -21.45 17.33
N ASP A 19 -0.95 -22.09 16.15
CA ASP A 19 -2.09 -22.26 15.22
C ASP A 19 -2.86 -20.97 14.89
N TRP A 20 -2.37 -20.29 13.86
CA TRP A 20 -3.10 -19.23 13.18
C TRP A 20 -3.64 -19.72 11.85
N GLN A 21 -4.79 -19.19 11.46
CA GLN A 21 -5.41 -19.47 10.17
C GLN A 21 -5.83 -18.18 9.49
N THR A 22 -5.40 -17.99 8.25
CA THR A 22 -5.83 -16.86 7.43
C THR A 22 -7.28 -17.06 6.98
N TYR A 23 -8.08 -16.00 7.12
CA TYR A 23 -9.45 -15.90 6.65
C TYR A 23 -9.57 -14.67 5.73
N PHE A 24 -10.26 -14.83 4.61
CA PHE A 24 -10.53 -13.75 3.67
C PHE A 24 -12.02 -13.41 3.67
N SER A 25 -12.38 -12.13 3.70
CA SER A 25 -13.80 -11.72 3.80
C SER A 25 -14.66 -12.14 2.60
N GLY A 26 -14.07 -12.29 1.40
CA GLY A 26 -14.75 -12.72 0.19
C GLY A 26 -14.71 -14.23 -0.04
N SER A 27 -13.67 -14.93 0.43
CA SER A 27 -13.47 -16.36 0.17
C SER A 27 -13.68 -17.27 1.39
N GLY A 28 -13.77 -16.71 2.59
CA GLY A 28 -13.83 -17.46 3.84
C GLY A 28 -12.50 -18.11 4.21
N TYR A 29 -12.58 -19.32 4.77
CA TYR A 29 -11.42 -20.20 4.96
C TYR A 29 -11.06 -20.90 3.66
N ASN A 30 -9.79 -21.28 3.50
CA ASN A 30 -9.34 -21.95 2.29
C ASN A 30 -9.94 -23.35 2.23
N THR A 31 -10.42 -23.73 1.05
CA THR A 31 -10.94 -25.09 0.80
C THR A 31 -9.95 -25.96 0.04
N GLN A 32 -8.97 -25.35 -0.61
CA GLN A 32 -7.89 -26.00 -1.33
C GLN A 32 -6.61 -25.16 -1.28
N ASP A 33 -5.47 -25.79 -1.55
CA ASP A 33 -4.18 -25.12 -1.60
C ASP A 33 -4.08 -24.25 -2.87
N GLY A 34 -3.55 -23.06 -2.70
CA GLY A 34 -3.38 -22.05 -3.74
C GLY A 34 -4.67 -21.39 -4.22
N GLN A 35 -5.75 -21.51 -3.45
CA GLN A 35 -6.94 -20.70 -3.65
C GLN A 35 -6.59 -19.21 -3.55
N LEU A 36 -7.08 -18.39 -4.48
CA LEU A 36 -6.95 -16.94 -4.41
C LEU A 36 -7.76 -16.39 -3.24
N GLY A 37 -7.12 -15.62 -2.36
CA GLY A 37 -7.80 -14.88 -1.31
C GLY A 37 -8.53 -13.66 -1.86
N GLN A 38 -9.85 -13.57 -1.67
CA GLN A 38 -10.65 -12.42 -2.11
C GLN A 38 -11.11 -11.56 -0.93
N GLY A 39 -11.01 -10.24 -1.08
CA GLY A 39 -11.36 -9.28 -0.03
C GLY A 39 -10.24 -9.08 1.00
N SER A 40 -10.58 -8.54 2.16
CA SER A 40 -9.61 -8.28 3.23
C SER A 40 -9.23 -9.57 3.93
N SER A 41 -7.94 -9.76 4.20
CA SER A 41 -7.41 -10.85 5.02
C SER A 41 -7.37 -10.48 6.50
N VAL A 42 -7.57 -11.49 7.34
CA VAL A 42 -7.22 -11.47 8.76
C VAL A 42 -6.63 -12.83 9.14
N HIS A 43 -5.61 -12.85 9.99
CA HIS A 43 -5.13 -14.08 10.64
C HIS A 43 -5.89 -14.27 11.94
N LEU A 44 -6.57 -15.41 12.07
CA LEU A 44 -7.40 -15.77 13.21
C LEU A 44 -6.71 -16.83 14.07
N THR A 45 -6.90 -16.72 15.39
CA THR A 45 -6.62 -17.81 16.33
C THR A 45 -7.70 -17.88 17.40
N SER A 46 -7.96 -19.09 17.90
CA SER A 46 -8.76 -19.34 19.10
C SER A 46 -7.91 -19.88 20.26
N ARG A 47 -6.59 -19.98 20.07
CA ARG A 47 -5.67 -20.50 21.08
C ARG A 47 -5.27 -19.39 22.04
N ASN A 48 -5.63 -19.55 23.31
CA ASN A 48 -5.12 -18.67 24.36
C ASN A 48 -3.59 -18.78 24.44
N GLY A 49 -2.90 -17.64 24.45
CA GLY A 49 -1.45 -17.57 24.48
C GLY A 49 -0.77 -17.53 23.11
N ALA A 50 -1.51 -17.73 22.00
CA ALA A 50 -0.95 -17.60 20.65
C ALA A 50 -0.43 -16.18 20.40
N GLN A 51 0.70 -16.08 19.70
CA GLN A 51 1.41 -14.81 19.54
C GLN A 51 1.55 -14.42 18.08
N ILE A 52 1.60 -13.11 17.86
CA ILE A 52 2.17 -12.50 16.67
C ILE A 52 3.25 -11.51 17.12
N SER A 53 4.42 -11.57 16.48
CA SER A 53 5.50 -10.61 16.72
C SER A 53 6.03 -9.98 15.44
N LEU A 54 6.57 -8.78 15.59
CA LEU A 54 7.16 -7.98 14.53
C LEU A 54 8.36 -7.19 15.08
N ASP A 55 9.52 -7.39 14.44
CA ASP A 55 10.67 -6.52 14.61
C ASP A 55 10.65 -5.45 13.52
N PHE A 56 10.86 -4.19 13.91
CA PHE A 56 10.84 -3.06 12.99
C PHE A 56 11.80 -1.95 13.42
N PHE A 57 12.32 -1.19 12.45
CA PHE A 57 12.99 0.09 12.72
C PHE A 57 11.98 1.22 12.50
N GLY A 58 11.82 2.14 13.45
CA GLY A 58 10.90 3.26 13.24
C GLY A 58 10.64 4.07 14.49
N ASN A 59 9.75 5.05 14.37
CA ASN A 59 9.36 5.95 15.45
C ASN A 59 7.89 5.83 15.85
N ALA A 60 7.11 4.97 15.17
CA ALA A 60 5.75 4.66 15.55
C ALA A 60 5.34 3.26 15.09
N ILE A 61 4.34 2.69 15.76
CA ILE A 61 3.70 1.43 15.39
C ILE A 61 2.20 1.50 15.69
N PHE A 62 1.40 1.02 14.74
CA PHE A 62 -0.05 0.88 14.87
C PHE A 62 -0.44 -0.53 14.45
N LEU A 63 -1.12 -1.27 15.32
CA LEU A 63 -1.53 -2.65 15.09
C LEU A 63 -3.05 -2.71 14.98
N TYR A 64 -3.56 -3.44 13.99
CA TYR A 64 -4.98 -3.53 13.67
C TYR A 64 -5.49 -4.97 13.73
N GLY A 65 -6.74 -5.13 14.15
CA GLY A 65 -7.38 -6.41 14.37
C GLY A 65 -8.56 -6.32 15.33
N ASN A 66 -8.97 -7.45 15.91
CA ASN A 66 -10.05 -7.50 16.89
C ASN A 66 -9.87 -8.67 17.88
N GLY A 67 -10.36 -8.50 19.11
CA GLY A 67 -10.39 -9.51 20.15
C GLY A 67 -9.67 -9.07 21.42
N THR A 68 -9.50 -10.01 22.36
CA THR A 68 -8.85 -9.77 23.65
C THR A 68 -7.39 -10.24 23.60
N TYR A 69 -6.46 -9.39 24.03
CA TYR A 69 -5.03 -9.63 23.92
C TYR A 69 -4.25 -8.83 24.96
N ASP A 70 -3.00 -9.24 25.18
CA ASP A 70 -1.97 -8.40 25.78
C ASP A 70 -0.99 -7.92 24.70
N VAL A 71 -0.33 -6.79 24.94
CA VAL A 71 0.71 -6.24 24.06
C VAL A 71 1.97 -5.92 24.85
N SER A 72 3.12 -6.26 24.30
CA SER A 72 4.42 -5.79 24.78
C SER A 72 5.19 -5.10 23.67
N LEU A 73 5.83 -3.98 24.00
CA LEU A 73 6.75 -3.26 23.12
C LEU A 73 8.11 -3.19 23.81
N ASP A 74 9.16 -3.64 23.13
CA ASP A 74 10.52 -3.77 23.67
C ASP A 74 10.54 -4.53 25.01
N ASP A 75 9.85 -5.68 25.06
CA ASP A 75 9.66 -6.54 26.25
C ASP A 75 8.93 -5.89 27.44
N VAL A 76 8.41 -4.67 27.28
CA VAL A 76 7.62 -3.98 28.31
C VAL A 76 6.13 -4.11 28.00
N VAL A 77 5.37 -4.64 28.94
CA VAL A 77 3.91 -4.71 28.85
C VAL A 77 3.35 -3.30 28.69
N ALA A 78 2.60 -3.08 27.61
CA ALA A 78 2.01 -1.80 27.29
C ALA A 78 0.49 -1.83 27.52
N SER A 79 -0.07 -0.69 27.88
CA SER A 79 -1.52 -0.56 28.08
C SER A 79 -2.25 -0.74 26.75
N THR A 80 -3.25 -1.60 26.75
CA THR A 80 -4.23 -1.71 25.66
C THR A 80 -5.22 -0.55 25.75
N GLY A 81 -5.72 -0.05 24.63
CA GLY A 81 -6.57 1.14 24.67
C GLY A 81 -7.16 1.63 23.35
N ALA A 82 -7.17 0.80 22.31
CA ALA A 82 -7.61 1.25 21.00
C ALA A 82 -9.01 0.75 20.61
N LYS A 83 -9.71 1.60 19.84
CA LYS A 83 -11.12 1.48 19.43
C LYS A 83 -11.21 1.31 17.92
N ASN A 84 -12.32 0.75 17.44
CA ASN A 84 -12.65 0.63 16.02
C ASN A 84 -11.60 -0.13 15.18
N GLY A 85 -11.15 -1.29 15.67
CA GLY A 85 -10.23 -2.17 14.94
C GLY A 85 -8.75 -1.81 15.04
N LEU A 86 -8.40 -0.68 15.67
CA LEU A 86 -7.04 -0.44 16.17
C LEU A 86 -6.89 -1.23 17.48
N LEU A 87 -5.83 -2.01 17.59
CA LEU A 87 -5.44 -2.77 18.79
C LEU A 87 -4.45 -1.96 19.62
N PHE A 88 -3.35 -1.55 19.01
CA PHE A 88 -2.29 -0.84 19.70
C PHE A 88 -1.80 0.32 18.85
N ALA A 89 -1.46 1.43 19.50
CA ALA A 89 -0.85 2.58 18.85
C ALA A 89 0.20 3.16 19.78
N LYS A 90 1.38 3.39 19.22
CA LYS A 90 2.47 4.07 19.92
C LYS A 90 3.23 4.92 18.92
N ASP A 91 3.28 6.21 19.19
CA ASP A 91 4.06 7.20 18.46
C ASP A 91 5.19 7.77 19.34
N GLY A 92 6.04 8.59 18.72
CA GLY A 92 7.15 9.27 19.40
C GLY A 92 8.17 8.30 20.00
N LEU A 93 8.30 7.10 19.43
CA LEU A 93 9.37 6.18 19.78
C LEU A 93 10.71 6.77 19.32
N ALA A 94 11.77 6.41 20.05
CA ALA A 94 13.13 6.69 19.59
C ALA A 94 13.36 5.97 18.26
N GLU A 95 14.03 6.61 17.31
CA GLU A 95 14.29 6.01 16.00
C GLU A 95 15.39 4.94 16.10
N LYS A 96 14.97 3.70 16.33
CA LYS A 96 15.83 2.52 16.49
C LYS A 96 15.05 1.25 16.12
N ASN A 97 15.70 0.10 16.28
CA ASN A 97 15.02 -1.19 16.26
C ASN A 97 14.12 -1.36 17.50
N HIS A 98 12.92 -1.84 17.24
CA HIS A 98 11.88 -2.16 18.19
C HIS A 98 11.33 -3.56 17.94
N SER A 99 10.77 -4.16 18.98
CA SER A 99 10.05 -5.43 18.87
C SER A 99 8.69 -5.31 19.52
N VAL A 100 7.64 -5.69 18.80
CA VAL A 100 6.27 -5.70 19.33
C VAL A 100 5.70 -7.11 19.27
N THR A 101 5.04 -7.52 20.35
CA THR A 101 4.38 -8.83 20.46
C THR A 101 2.96 -8.64 20.96
N LEU A 102 1.99 -9.21 20.25
CA LEU A 102 0.62 -9.39 20.72
C LEU A 102 0.43 -10.83 21.16
N THR A 103 -0.15 -11.03 22.34
CA THR A 103 -0.51 -12.35 22.87
C THR A 103 -2.02 -12.45 23.00
N ALA A 104 -2.63 -13.39 22.28
CA ALA A 104 -4.07 -13.65 22.33
C ALA A 104 -4.51 -14.10 23.74
N ARG A 105 -5.58 -13.49 24.26
CA ARG A 105 -6.17 -13.80 25.57
C ARG A 105 -7.59 -14.31 25.42
N MET A 106 -7.71 -15.60 25.15
CA MET A 106 -8.99 -16.22 24.82
C MET A 106 -9.65 -16.83 26.06
N ASP A 107 -10.94 -16.54 26.25
CA ASP A 107 -11.82 -17.25 27.18
C ASP A 107 -13.00 -17.86 26.41
N GLY A 108 -13.24 -19.15 26.62
CA GLY A 108 -14.29 -19.90 25.93
C GLY A 108 -14.13 -19.94 24.40
N ALA A 109 -15.19 -19.54 23.67
CA ALA A 109 -15.29 -19.63 22.21
C ALA A 109 -14.87 -18.34 21.48
N GLN A 110 -14.09 -17.47 22.13
CA GLN A 110 -13.59 -16.23 21.53
C GLN A 110 -12.54 -16.51 20.46
N THR A 111 -12.42 -15.59 19.51
CA THR A 111 -11.33 -15.56 18.52
C THR A 111 -10.60 -14.22 18.59
N PHE A 112 -9.30 -14.27 18.35
CA PHE A 112 -8.47 -13.10 18.10
C PHE A 112 -8.15 -13.04 16.61
N GLY A 113 -8.29 -11.85 16.03
CA GLY A 113 -7.93 -11.59 14.65
C GLY A 113 -6.90 -10.48 14.56
N PHE A 114 -5.82 -10.73 13.82
CA PHE A 114 -4.85 -9.72 13.43
C PHE A 114 -5.02 -9.39 11.94
N ALA A 115 -4.97 -8.11 11.58
CA ALA A 115 -5.22 -7.66 10.21
C ALA A 115 -4.01 -6.95 9.58
N ALA A 116 -3.35 -6.06 10.31
CA ALA A 116 -2.23 -5.28 9.76
C ALA A 116 -1.36 -4.64 10.84
N ALA A 117 -0.12 -4.35 10.47
CA ALA A 117 0.78 -3.45 11.19
C ALA A 117 1.12 -2.25 10.31
N ILE A 118 1.24 -1.08 10.93
CA ILE A 118 1.68 0.15 10.27
C ILE A 118 2.84 0.73 11.05
N ILE A 119 3.97 0.83 10.38
CA ILE A 119 5.20 1.34 10.96
C ILE A 119 5.38 2.78 10.51
N GLY A 120 5.52 3.70 11.45
CA GLY A 120 5.90 5.08 11.18
C GLY A 120 7.41 5.24 11.16
N CYS A 121 7.91 6.01 10.20
CA CYS A 121 9.32 6.43 10.14
C CYS A 121 9.45 7.95 9.95
N ALA A 122 10.53 8.52 10.48
CA ALA A 122 10.85 9.92 10.31
C ALA A 122 11.50 10.12 8.94
N SER A 123 10.75 10.60 7.95
CA SER A 123 11.37 10.95 6.67
C SER A 123 10.62 12.07 5.95
N SER A 124 11.38 13.06 5.47
CA SER A 124 10.96 14.07 4.50
C SER A 124 11.12 13.49 3.10
N VAL A 125 10.25 12.54 2.77
CA VAL A 125 10.27 11.76 1.53
C VAL A 125 9.89 12.64 0.33
N VAL A 126 10.63 12.47 -0.77
CA VAL A 126 10.24 12.85 -2.15
C VAL A 126 9.59 11.63 -2.80
N ASP A 127 8.72 11.83 -3.80
CA ASP A 127 7.93 10.80 -4.47
C ASP A 127 8.54 9.39 -4.49
N GLU A 128 7.69 8.43 -4.15
CA GLU A 128 8.01 7.01 -4.11
C GLU A 128 8.49 6.51 -5.48
N ARG A 129 9.52 5.67 -5.50
CA ARG A 129 10.01 5.02 -6.73
C ARG A 129 9.68 3.54 -6.68
N ALA A 130 8.86 3.09 -7.61
CA ALA A 130 8.55 1.68 -7.82
C ALA A 130 9.33 1.16 -9.03
N PHE A 131 9.88 -0.05 -8.89
CA PHE A 131 10.59 -0.79 -9.93
C PHE A 131 9.84 -2.10 -10.14
N ASP A 132 9.38 -2.37 -11.35
CA ASP A 132 8.75 -3.66 -11.70
C ASP A 132 9.79 -4.76 -11.88
N ASP A 133 9.39 -6.02 -11.80
CA ASP A 133 10.26 -7.18 -11.89
C ASP A 133 11.13 -7.25 -13.16
N ALA A 134 10.77 -6.56 -14.25
CA ALA A 134 11.54 -6.53 -15.49
C ALA A 134 12.50 -5.33 -15.58
N ASP A 135 12.50 -4.43 -14.60
CA ASP A 135 13.32 -3.23 -14.60
C ASP A 135 14.83 -3.59 -14.60
N PRO A 136 15.67 -2.92 -15.42
CA PRO A 136 17.13 -3.14 -15.43
C PRO A 136 17.82 -2.82 -14.09
N PHE A 137 17.10 -2.24 -13.12
CA PHE A 137 17.48 -2.14 -11.72
C PHE A 137 17.85 -3.50 -11.09
N PHE A 138 17.25 -4.59 -11.58
CA PHE A 138 17.47 -5.93 -11.07
C PHE A 138 18.56 -6.70 -11.84
N SER A 139 19.43 -7.37 -11.09
CA SER A 139 20.40 -8.32 -11.60
C SER A 139 20.02 -9.73 -11.16
N TYR A 140 19.39 -10.47 -12.06
CA TYR A 140 19.01 -11.87 -11.86
C TYR A 140 20.16 -12.81 -12.16
N SER A 141 20.36 -13.81 -11.31
CA SER A 141 21.18 -14.97 -11.64
C SER A 141 20.53 -15.80 -12.76
N PRO A 142 21.20 -16.83 -13.30
CA PRO A 142 20.53 -17.84 -14.11
C PRO A 142 19.36 -18.50 -13.36
N ASN A 143 18.46 -19.15 -14.13
CA ASN A 143 17.30 -19.92 -13.64
C ASN A 143 16.11 -19.11 -13.11
N TRP A 144 16.02 -17.84 -13.49
CA TRP A 144 14.79 -17.05 -13.37
C TRP A 144 14.00 -17.11 -14.67
N ILE A 145 12.68 -17.13 -14.54
CA ILE A 145 11.76 -17.04 -15.67
C ILE A 145 10.72 -15.96 -15.42
N THR A 146 10.28 -15.30 -16.47
CA THR A 146 9.08 -14.47 -16.44
C THR A 146 7.85 -15.38 -16.54
N PHE A 147 6.87 -15.15 -15.68
CA PHE A 147 5.61 -15.89 -15.65
C PHE A 147 4.44 -14.92 -15.47
N SER A 148 3.22 -15.38 -15.77
CA SER A 148 2.01 -14.62 -15.47
C SER A 148 0.93 -15.61 -15.06
N ALA A 149 0.13 -15.26 -14.06
CA ALA A 149 -0.94 -16.11 -13.55
C ALA A 149 -2.21 -15.28 -13.33
N PRO A 150 -3.40 -15.82 -13.65
CA PRO A 150 -4.66 -15.19 -13.29
C PRO A 150 -4.71 -14.88 -11.79
N GLY A 151 -5.13 -13.67 -11.45
CA GLY A 151 -5.22 -13.24 -10.07
C GLY A 151 -3.95 -12.60 -9.51
N VAL A 152 -2.89 -12.40 -10.32
CA VAL A 152 -1.62 -11.76 -9.92
C VAL A 152 -1.36 -10.51 -10.77
N PRO A 153 -1.24 -9.31 -10.18
CA PRO A 153 -1.06 -9.03 -8.75
C PRO A 153 -2.37 -8.94 -7.96
N ASN A 154 -3.54 -9.01 -8.63
CA ASN A 154 -4.84 -8.97 -7.96
C ASN A 154 -5.91 -9.72 -8.75
N ALA A 155 -7.10 -9.86 -8.18
CA ALA A 155 -8.19 -10.67 -8.72
C ALA A 155 -8.67 -10.27 -10.13
N THR A 156 -8.43 -9.04 -10.57
CA THR A 156 -8.93 -8.51 -11.86
C THR A 156 -7.83 -8.29 -12.88
N THR A 157 -6.55 -8.34 -12.47
CA THR A 157 -5.40 -8.00 -13.31
C THR A 157 -4.45 -9.19 -13.40
N THR A 158 -3.88 -9.42 -14.59
CA THR A 158 -2.80 -10.39 -14.81
C THR A 158 -1.60 -9.67 -15.39
N LEU A 159 -0.54 -9.52 -14.59
CA LEU A 159 0.74 -8.96 -15.01
C LEU A 159 1.86 -9.99 -14.93
N PRO A 160 2.94 -9.82 -15.71
CA PRO A 160 4.14 -10.60 -15.55
C PRO A 160 4.79 -10.37 -14.17
N PHE A 161 5.49 -11.41 -13.71
CA PHE A 161 6.39 -11.40 -12.55
C PHE A 161 7.57 -12.34 -12.81
N HIS A 162 8.67 -12.17 -12.08
CA HIS A 162 9.82 -13.06 -12.16
C HIS A 162 9.78 -14.09 -11.04
N GLN A 163 10.05 -15.35 -11.39
CA GLN A 163 10.12 -16.45 -10.43
C GLN A 163 11.29 -17.39 -10.67
N THR A 164 11.67 -18.12 -9.63
CA THR A 164 12.62 -19.23 -9.71
C THR A 164 12.17 -20.38 -8.82
N THR A 165 12.55 -21.61 -9.18
CA THR A 165 12.37 -22.83 -8.37
C THR A 165 13.70 -23.51 -8.02
N VAL A 166 14.82 -22.85 -8.30
CA VAL A 166 16.16 -23.43 -8.14
C VAL A 166 16.79 -22.87 -6.88
N SER A 167 17.25 -23.73 -5.97
CA SER A 167 17.98 -23.31 -4.79
C SER A 167 19.28 -22.61 -5.19
N GLY A 168 19.58 -21.49 -4.54
CA GLY A 168 20.75 -20.67 -4.83
C GLY A 168 20.56 -19.67 -5.99
N ALA A 169 19.46 -19.74 -6.75
CA ALA A 169 19.12 -18.67 -7.68
C ALA A 169 18.78 -17.39 -6.91
N SER A 170 19.30 -16.25 -7.36
CA SER A 170 19.23 -14.99 -6.64
C SER A 170 18.89 -13.81 -7.54
N VAL A 171 18.38 -12.75 -6.93
CA VAL A 171 18.21 -11.43 -7.54
C VAL A 171 18.88 -10.41 -6.63
N ALA A 172 19.67 -9.53 -7.23
CA ALA A 172 20.36 -8.47 -6.52
C ALA A 172 20.07 -7.10 -7.13
N PHE A 173 20.04 -6.07 -6.30
CA PHE A 173 19.92 -4.68 -6.72
C PHE A 173 20.60 -3.76 -5.72
N THR A 174 20.97 -2.56 -6.16
CA THR A 174 21.61 -1.55 -5.31
C THR A 174 20.93 -0.21 -5.49
N PHE A 175 20.82 0.54 -4.41
CA PHE A 175 20.17 1.84 -4.42
C PHE A 175 20.87 2.82 -3.47
N SER A 176 20.66 4.10 -3.73
CA SER A 176 21.04 5.22 -2.85
C SER A 176 19.83 6.13 -2.65
N ASP A 177 20.00 7.11 -1.76
CA ASP A 177 19.06 8.22 -1.55
C ASP A 177 17.72 7.80 -0.94
N ALA A 178 17.58 6.57 -0.42
CA ALA A 178 16.34 6.06 0.15
C ALA A 178 16.50 5.62 1.60
N SER A 179 15.54 5.98 2.45
CA SER A 179 15.49 5.58 3.86
C SER A 179 14.67 4.31 4.10
N THR A 180 13.97 3.84 3.07
CA THR A 180 13.10 2.66 3.14
C THR A 180 13.12 1.90 1.82
N VAL A 181 13.07 0.58 1.94
CA VAL A 181 12.86 -0.38 0.85
C VAL A 181 11.77 -1.38 1.25
N ALA A 182 10.84 -1.65 0.34
CA ALA A 182 9.86 -2.73 0.45
C ALA A 182 9.96 -3.59 -0.81
N VAL A 183 10.09 -4.90 -0.62
CA VAL A 183 10.11 -5.91 -1.67
C VAL A 183 8.76 -6.59 -1.70
N HIS A 184 8.16 -6.63 -2.88
CA HIS A 184 6.85 -7.21 -3.11
C HIS A 184 6.95 -8.50 -3.89
N GLY A 185 6.12 -9.45 -3.54
CA GLY A 185 6.07 -10.77 -4.15
C GLY A 185 4.77 -11.47 -3.83
N THR A 186 4.70 -12.73 -4.22
CA THR A 186 3.51 -13.56 -3.99
C THR A 186 3.80 -14.63 -2.94
N LEU A 187 2.77 -14.98 -2.18
CA LEU A 187 2.77 -16.17 -1.32
C LEU A 187 1.80 -17.17 -1.90
N ASN A 188 2.16 -18.45 -1.87
CA ASN A 188 1.30 -19.50 -2.40
C ASN A 188 1.73 -20.87 -1.88
N SER A 189 0.86 -21.86 -2.05
CA SER A 189 1.19 -23.24 -1.83
C SER A 189 2.27 -23.66 -2.83
N GLY A 190 3.36 -24.24 -2.33
CA GLY A 190 4.50 -24.61 -3.16
C GLY A 190 5.52 -23.50 -3.36
N HIS A 191 5.40 -22.39 -2.63
CA HIS A 191 6.51 -21.46 -2.43
C HIS A 191 7.44 -22.00 -1.35
N GLY A 192 8.66 -21.47 -1.32
CA GLY A 192 9.74 -21.95 -0.46
C GLY A 192 10.28 -20.89 0.48
N ARG A 193 11.30 -21.28 1.23
CA ARG A 193 12.10 -20.33 1.99
C ARG A 193 13.02 -19.57 1.06
N TYR A 194 13.26 -18.32 1.40
CA TYR A 194 14.24 -17.45 0.76
C TYR A 194 15.01 -16.71 1.83
N SER A 195 16.20 -16.24 1.47
CA SER A 195 17.03 -15.40 2.32
C SER A 195 17.17 -14.01 1.72
N VAL A 196 17.20 -12.99 2.57
CA VAL A 196 17.46 -11.59 2.18
C VAL A 196 18.67 -11.10 2.94
N ALA A 197 19.74 -10.76 2.22
CA ALA A 197 20.91 -10.08 2.76
C ALA A 197 20.87 -8.60 2.34
N LEU A 198 20.93 -7.71 3.32
CA LEU A 198 21.08 -6.27 3.14
C LEU A 198 22.53 -5.90 3.47
N ASP A 199 23.22 -5.20 2.58
CA ASP A 199 24.59 -4.71 2.76
C ASP A 199 25.64 -5.76 3.14
N GLY A 200 25.37 -7.03 2.79
CA GLY A 200 26.22 -8.16 3.14
C GLY A 200 26.07 -8.64 4.58
N ASP A 201 25.10 -8.11 5.33
CA ASP A 201 24.76 -8.58 6.67
C ASP A 201 24.23 -10.02 6.68
N THR A 202 24.09 -10.58 7.88
CA THR A 202 23.54 -11.92 8.06
C THR A 202 22.14 -11.99 7.46
N ALA A 203 21.97 -12.90 6.50
CA ALA A 203 20.73 -12.97 5.74
C ALA A 203 19.54 -13.38 6.61
N LYS A 204 18.45 -12.61 6.53
CA LYS A 204 17.16 -12.96 7.15
C LYS A 204 16.50 -14.05 6.32
N VAL A 205 16.19 -15.19 6.95
CA VAL A 205 15.44 -16.28 6.31
C VAL A 205 13.95 -16.07 6.53
N LEU A 206 13.20 -16.07 5.43
CA LEU A 206 11.76 -15.85 5.38
C LEU A 206 11.11 -16.98 4.56
N SER A 207 9.80 -17.12 4.64
CA SER A 207 9.05 -18.14 3.91
C SER A 207 8.00 -17.53 3.02
N GLY A 208 7.97 -17.95 1.75
CA GLY A 208 6.89 -17.66 0.82
C GLY A 208 5.70 -18.62 0.94
N ASP A 209 5.87 -19.71 1.69
CA ASP A 209 4.91 -20.81 1.76
C ASP A 209 3.67 -20.44 2.56
N GLY A 210 2.50 -20.70 1.99
CA GLY A 210 1.20 -20.47 2.59
C GLY A 210 0.12 -21.26 1.85
N ARG A 211 -1.04 -21.46 2.46
CA ARG A 211 -2.12 -22.20 1.79
C ARG A 211 -2.90 -21.38 0.77
N TRP A 212 -2.86 -20.06 0.90
CA TRP A 212 -3.53 -19.11 0.01
C TRP A 212 -2.57 -18.60 -1.05
N LEU A 213 -3.09 -18.37 -2.26
CA LEU A 213 -2.45 -17.43 -3.18
C LEU A 213 -2.71 -16.01 -2.67
N VAL A 214 -1.66 -15.38 -2.14
CA VAL A 214 -1.60 -13.95 -1.82
C VAL A 214 -0.86 -13.28 -2.98
N PRO A 215 -1.57 -12.53 -3.82
CA PRO A 215 -1.08 -12.16 -5.14
C PRO A 215 -0.14 -10.94 -5.16
N ASP A 216 -0.12 -10.16 -4.08
CA ASP A 216 0.90 -9.15 -3.83
C ASP A 216 0.96 -8.87 -2.32
N THR A 217 2.14 -8.97 -1.73
CA THR A 217 2.40 -8.59 -0.33
C THR A 217 3.85 -8.21 -0.14
N VAL A 218 4.13 -7.43 0.90
CA VAL A 218 5.49 -7.11 1.32
C VAL A 218 6.14 -8.38 1.84
N VAL A 219 7.02 -8.96 1.04
CA VAL A 219 7.80 -10.15 1.40
C VAL A 219 9.04 -9.78 2.21
N PHE A 220 9.57 -8.58 2.03
CA PHE A 220 10.64 -8.04 2.87
C PHE A 220 10.53 -6.52 2.95
N PHE A 221 10.92 -5.93 4.07
CA PHE A 221 11.12 -4.49 4.15
C PHE A 221 12.29 -4.14 5.06
N GLN A 222 12.86 -2.97 4.84
CA GLN A 222 13.74 -2.30 5.78
C GLN A 222 13.46 -0.80 5.77
N THR A 223 13.40 -0.21 6.96
CA THR A 223 13.30 1.22 7.23
C THR A 223 14.55 1.69 7.97
N GLY A 224 14.75 3.01 8.05
CA GLY A 224 15.90 3.57 8.78
C GLY A 224 17.23 3.42 8.07
N LEU A 225 17.19 3.19 6.75
CA LEU A 225 18.40 3.17 5.94
C LEU A 225 19.01 4.58 5.87
N ASP A 226 20.33 4.66 5.83
CA ASP A 226 21.03 5.94 5.67
C ASP A 226 20.97 6.33 4.19
N PRO A 227 20.18 7.36 3.81
CA PRO A 227 20.00 7.71 2.42
C PRO A 227 21.31 8.19 1.75
N THR A 228 22.32 8.58 2.54
CA THR A 228 23.63 9.01 2.02
C THR A 228 24.53 7.85 1.63
N GLN A 229 24.19 6.63 2.05
CA GLN A 229 24.96 5.43 1.74
C GLN A 229 24.37 4.70 0.54
N LYS A 230 25.26 3.95 -0.13
CA LYS A 230 24.83 2.98 -1.13
C LYS A 230 24.47 1.69 -0.42
N HIS A 231 23.21 1.28 -0.58
CA HIS A 231 22.70 0.02 -0.07
C HIS A 231 22.62 -1.05 -1.16
N SER A 232 22.69 -2.32 -0.75
CA SER A 232 22.57 -3.48 -1.62
C SER A 232 21.67 -4.54 -1.01
N ILE A 233 20.78 -5.11 -1.80
CA ILE A 233 19.95 -6.25 -1.40
C ILE A 233 20.27 -7.41 -2.32
N ASN A 234 20.47 -8.59 -1.73
CA ASN A 234 20.54 -9.86 -2.42
C ASN A 234 19.51 -10.82 -1.84
N ILE A 235 18.59 -11.30 -2.68
CA ILE A 235 17.55 -12.24 -2.30
C ILE A 235 17.83 -13.57 -2.97
N THR A 236 17.87 -14.65 -2.21
CA THR A 236 18.24 -15.99 -2.70
C THR A 236 17.18 -17.01 -2.33
N ASN A 237 16.68 -17.76 -3.32
CA ASN A 237 15.81 -18.92 -3.06
C ASN A 237 16.61 -20.03 -2.37
N LEU A 238 16.05 -20.64 -1.32
CA LEU A 238 16.76 -21.64 -0.52
C LEU A 238 16.32 -23.07 -0.80
N ASP A 239 15.16 -23.27 -1.42
CA ASP A 239 14.55 -24.58 -1.56
C ASP A 239 14.36 -24.96 -3.04
N ASP A 240 14.85 -26.13 -3.43
CA ASP A 240 14.62 -26.70 -4.76
C ASP A 240 13.15 -27.09 -4.94
N ASP A 241 12.66 -26.95 -6.18
CA ASP A 241 11.27 -27.22 -6.58
C ASP A 241 10.21 -26.38 -5.85
N LYS A 242 10.65 -25.38 -5.09
CA LYS A 242 9.80 -24.42 -4.40
C LYS A 242 10.02 -23.02 -4.97
N LYS A 243 8.92 -22.30 -5.19
CA LYS A 243 8.99 -20.99 -5.84
C LYS A 243 9.41 -19.90 -4.87
N PHE A 244 10.24 -18.99 -5.36
CA PHE A 244 10.28 -17.61 -4.90
C PHE A 244 9.85 -16.70 -6.05
N VAL A 245 9.08 -15.65 -5.74
CA VAL A 245 8.52 -14.72 -6.72
C VAL A 245 8.87 -13.30 -6.33
N LEU A 246 9.41 -12.53 -7.28
CA LEU A 246 9.60 -11.08 -7.18
C LEU A 246 8.61 -10.40 -8.13
N SER A 247 7.80 -9.50 -7.60
CA SER A 247 6.83 -8.70 -8.37
C SER A 247 7.32 -7.26 -8.56
N SER A 248 7.80 -6.62 -7.49
CA SER A 248 8.30 -5.24 -7.57
C SER A 248 9.13 -4.88 -6.35
N VAL A 249 9.84 -3.75 -6.43
CA VAL A 249 10.48 -3.09 -5.29
C VAL A 249 10.06 -1.64 -5.23
N VAL A 250 9.73 -1.20 -4.03
CA VAL A 250 9.37 0.19 -3.73
C VAL A 250 10.45 0.81 -2.84
N LEU A 251 11.04 1.90 -3.32
CA LEU A 251 11.98 2.73 -2.58
C LEU A 251 11.31 4.05 -2.20
N ASN A 252 11.63 4.55 -1.01
CA ASN A 252 11.23 5.89 -0.58
C ASN A 252 12.44 6.81 -0.48
N PRO A 253 12.70 7.65 -1.50
CA PRO A 253 13.82 8.59 -1.48
C PRO A 253 13.64 9.68 -0.41
N VAL A 254 14.74 10.17 0.15
CA VAL A 254 14.74 11.34 1.03
C VAL A 254 15.09 12.58 0.21
N ALA A 255 14.40 13.70 0.45
CA ALA A 255 14.77 14.97 -0.16
C ALA A 255 16.22 15.28 0.23
N SER A 256 17.12 15.23 -0.75
CA SER A 256 18.48 15.70 -0.56
C SER A 256 18.40 17.20 -0.31
N SER A 257 18.71 17.66 0.90
CA SER A 257 19.04 19.06 1.11
C SER A 257 20.42 19.30 0.50
N PHE A 258 20.49 19.33 -0.84
CA PHE A 258 21.60 20.00 -1.49
C PHE A 258 21.42 21.47 -1.13
N GLU A 259 22.24 21.97 -0.21
CA GLU A 259 22.46 23.41 -0.09
C GLU A 259 22.90 23.88 -1.48
N ASP A 260 22.04 24.65 -2.14
CA ASP A 260 22.39 25.36 -3.37
C ASP A 260 23.64 26.19 -3.09
N GLU A 261 24.78 25.76 -3.64
CA GLU A 261 25.93 26.65 -3.79
C GLU A 261 25.46 27.87 -4.61
N PRO A 262 25.72 29.10 -4.16
CA PRO A 262 25.20 30.27 -4.82
C PRO A 262 25.83 30.40 -6.21
N ALA A 263 25.00 30.24 -7.24
CA ALA A 263 25.38 30.43 -8.63
C ALA A 263 26.06 31.79 -8.83
N SER A 264 27.32 31.74 -9.25
CA SER A 264 28.10 32.90 -9.65
C SER A 264 27.38 33.70 -10.73
N THR A 265 27.19 34.97 -10.44
CA THR A 265 26.59 35.99 -11.29
C THR A 265 27.31 36.08 -12.64
N ALA A 266 26.62 35.76 -13.73
CA ALA A 266 27.01 36.17 -15.08
C ALA A 266 25.85 36.96 -15.71
N SER A 267 26.10 38.26 -15.84
CA SER A 267 25.23 39.26 -16.43
C SER A 267 25.24 39.14 -17.96
N SER A 268 24.07 39.14 -18.60
CA SER A 268 23.96 39.43 -20.04
C SER A 268 22.64 40.12 -20.38
N SER A 269 22.75 41.45 -20.46
CA SER A 269 22.13 42.37 -21.43
C SER A 269 20.80 42.00 -22.11
N VAL A 270 19.76 42.71 -21.63
CA VAL A 270 18.69 43.39 -22.35
C VAL A 270 18.81 43.39 -23.89
N HIS A 271 17.81 42.79 -24.55
CA HIS A 271 17.29 43.29 -25.83
C HIS A 271 15.78 43.12 -25.91
N THR A 272 15.08 44.26 -25.97
CA THR A 272 13.66 44.43 -26.26
C THR A 272 13.40 44.31 -27.76
N PRO A 273 12.29 43.67 -28.18
CA PRO A 273 11.39 44.35 -29.12
C PRO A 273 9.92 44.21 -28.68
N THR A 274 9.24 45.33 -28.48
CA THR A 274 8.27 45.92 -29.43
C THR A 274 6.92 45.19 -29.44
N ALA A 275 5.96 45.84 -28.78
CA ALA A 275 4.55 45.47 -28.76
C ALA A 275 3.89 45.64 -30.13
N VAL A 276 3.12 44.63 -30.55
CA VAL A 276 2.10 44.74 -31.60
C VAL A 276 0.85 44.01 -31.11
N GLY A 277 -0.26 44.75 -31.09
CA GLY A 277 -1.57 44.29 -31.58
C GLY A 277 -2.27 43.16 -30.84
N SER A 278 -3.23 43.57 -30.02
CA SER A 278 -4.34 42.79 -29.47
C SER A 278 -5.10 41.93 -30.48
N GLU A 279 -5.30 40.65 -30.16
CA GLU A 279 -6.54 39.92 -30.47
C GLU A 279 -6.99 39.17 -29.21
N GLN A 280 -8.18 39.51 -28.72
CA GLN A 280 -8.87 38.77 -27.66
C GLN A 280 -9.32 37.42 -28.23
N PHE A 281 -8.57 36.36 -27.93
CA PHE A 281 -9.12 35.01 -27.92
C PHE A 281 -9.60 34.72 -26.49
N GLU A 282 -10.92 34.66 -26.30
CA GLU A 282 -11.50 33.87 -25.22
C GLU A 282 -11.08 32.40 -25.44
N GLN A 283 -9.95 32.01 -24.88
CA GLN A 283 -9.66 30.59 -24.66
C GLN A 283 -10.56 30.13 -23.52
N ARG A 284 -11.65 29.43 -23.90
CA ARG A 284 -12.34 28.54 -22.97
C ARG A 284 -11.30 27.65 -22.32
N ARG A 285 -11.16 27.78 -20.99
CA ARG A 285 -10.39 26.82 -20.19
C ARG A 285 -10.92 25.42 -20.50
N PRO A 286 -10.06 24.42 -20.74
CA PRO A 286 -10.53 23.04 -20.84
C PRO A 286 -11.23 22.68 -19.52
N GLU A 287 -12.44 22.12 -19.66
CA GLU A 287 -13.26 21.62 -18.56
C GLU A 287 -12.43 20.60 -17.76
N ARG A 288 -12.33 20.78 -16.45
CA ARG A 288 -11.51 19.92 -15.60
C ARG A 288 -12.35 18.69 -15.23
N GLY A 289 -11.75 17.51 -15.27
CA GLY A 289 -12.39 16.31 -14.74
C GLY A 289 -11.97 16.15 -13.29
N VAL A 290 -12.94 16.03 -12.37
CA VAL A 290 -12.64 15.70 -10.97
C VAL A 290 -13.12 14.29 -10.66
N ILE A 291 -12.16 13.47 -10.21
CA ILE A 291 -12.36 12.10 -9.76
C ILE A 291 -12.22 12.05 -8.23
N ILE A 292 -13.12 11.32 -7.58
CA ILE A 292 -13.28 11.32 -6.14
C ILE A 292 -13.33 9.90 -5.57
N GLY A 293 -12.52 9.62 -4.55
CA GLY A 293 -12.62 8.41 -3.71
C GLY A 293 -13.15 8.77 -2.32
N ALA A 294 -13.95 7.92 -1.68
CA ALA A 294 -14.51 8.15 -0.33
C ALA A 294 -14.13 7.02 0.63
N SER A 295 -13.14 7.21 1.50
CA SER A 295 -12.69 6.21 2.48
C SER A 295 -13.31 6.42 3.85
N VAL A 296 -13.51 5.36 4.64
CA VAL A 296 -13.95 5.50 6.05
C VAL A 296 -12.71 5.60 6.93
N GLY A 297 -12.74 6.52 7.91
CA GLY A 297 -11.59 6.83 8.76
C GLY A 297 -10.86 5.62 9.35
N GLY A 298 -9.52 5.69 9.30
CA GLY A 298 -8.57 4.63 9.65
C GLY A 298 -7.80 4.16 8.42
N VAL A 299 -6.52 3.79 8.56
CA VAL A 299 -5.65 3.40 7.42
C VAL A 299 -6.22 2.21 6.62
N VAL A 300 -7.13 1.43 7.21
CA VAL A 300 -7.94 0.39 6.54
C VAL A 300 -8.81 0.97 5.40
N GLY A 301 -9.31 2.20 5.54
CA GLY A 301 -10.05 2.89 4.50
C GLY A 301 -9.20 3.27 3.29
N LEU A 302 -7.92 3.59 3.47
CA LEU A 302 -7.01 3.88 2.35
C LEU A 302 -6.63 2.60 1.57
N ALA A 303 -6.50 1.46 2.27
CA ALA A 303 -6.22 0.16 1.67
C ALA A 303 -7.39 -0.41 0.84
N LEU A 304 -8.64 -0.06 1.18
CA LEU A 304 -9.83 -0.43 0.40
C LEU A 304 -9.92 0.27 -0.96
N PHE A 305 -9.35 1.48 -1.10
CA PHE A 305 -9.28 2.18 -2.40
C PHE A 305 -8.18 1.64 -3.30
N ALA A 306 -7.07 1.19 -2.71
CA ALA A 306 -5.94 0.62 -3.44
C ALA A 306 -6.25 -0.73 -4.10
N THR A 307 -7.28 -1.46 -3.64
CA THR A 307 -7.56 -2.84 -4.07
C THR A 307 -8.78 -3.00 -4.98
N LEU A 308 -9.71 -2.05 -5.00
CA LEU A 308 -10.93 -2.12 -5.84
C LEU A 308 -10.98 -1.10 -6.98
N GLY A 309 -10.05 -0.13 -7.05
CA GLY A 309 -9.94 0.82 -8.17
C GLY A 309 -11.19 1.67 -8.46
N MET A 310 -12.24 1.57 -7.62
CA MET A 310 -13.52 2.21 -7.86
C MET A 310 -13.43 3.67 -7.48
N VAL A 311 -13.44 4.52 -8.49
CA VAL A 311 -13.45 5.96 -8.33
C VAL A 311 -14.78 6.50 -8.85
N VAL A 312 -15.22 7.64 -8.33
CA VAL A 312 -16.52 8.22 -8.71
C VAL A 312 -16.36 9.64 -9.21
N THR A 313 -17.22 10.07 -10.12
CA THR A 313 -17.27 11.48 -10.50
C THR A 313 -17.92 12.31 -9.39
N ALA A 314 -17.65 13.62 -9.39
CA ALA A 314 -18.34 14.57 -8.50
C ALA A 314 -19.87 14.43 -8.52
N LYS A 315 -20.48 14.21 -9.69
CA LYS A 315 -21.93 14.02 -9.84
C LYS A 315 -22.44 12.73 -9.20
N GLN A 316 -21.62 11.68 -9.16
CA GLN A 316 -21.97 10.37 -8.62
C GLN A 316 -21.75 10.28 -7.11
N LEU A 317 -20.86 11.12 -6.55
CA LEU A 317 -20.44 11.06 -5.15
C LEU A 317 -21.61 10.99 -4.16
N GLY A 318 -22.62 11.85 -4.31
CA GLY A 318 -23.75 11.87 -3.38
C GLY A 318 -24.55 10.56 -3.37
N ARG A 319 -24.76 9.94 -4.54
CA ARG A 319 -25.43 8.63 -4.63
C ARG A 319 -24.56 7.53 -4.01
N THR A 320 -23.25 7.57 -4.25
CA THR A 320 -22.28 6.62 -3.70
C THR A 320 -22.23 6.69 -2.17
N LEU A 321 -22.13 7.90 -1.61
CA LEU A 321 -22.15 8.13 -0.17
C LEU A 321 -23.42 7.60 0.48
N ASN A 322 -24.58 7.91 -0.08
CA ASN A 322 -25.86 7.43 0.47
C ASN A 322 -26.07 5.92 0.32
N LYS A 323 -25.49 5.28 -0.70
CA LYS A 323 -25.65 3.84 -0.94
C LYS A 323 -24.70 2.99 -0.08
N TYR A 324 -23.41 3.32 -0.11
CA TYR A 324 -22.35 2.49 0.48
C TYR A 324 -21.85 3.03 1.81
N PHE A 325 -22.03 4.33 2.07
CA PHE A 325 -21.58 5.02 3.27
C PHE A 325 -22.71 5.64 4.10
N LYS A 326 -23.97 5.20 3.92
CA LYS A 326 -24.93 5.25 5.04
C LYS A 326 -24.31 4.49 6.22
N ASP A 327 -24.85 4.40 7.41
CA ASP A 327 -24.20 3.75 8.58
C ASP A 327 -22.79 4.25 9.01
N HIS A 328 -22.03 4.97 8.18
CA HIS A 328 -20.73 5.55 8.53
C HIS A 328 -20.88 7.00 9.02
N PRO A 329 -20.26 7.38 10.15
CA PRO A 329 -20.37 8.72 10.71
C PRO A 329 -19.48 9.75 10.00
N SER A 330 -18.38 9.31 9.37
CA SER A 330 -17.47 10.17 8.63
C SER A 330 -16.76 9.42 7.51
N VAL A 331 -16.35 10.15 6.48
CA VAL A 331 -15.55 9.66 5.35
C VAL A 331 -14.45 10.65 5.00
N THR A 332 -13.28 10.15 4.61
CA THR A 332 -12.20 10.91 3.98
C THR A 332 -12.35 10.83 2.47
N ILE A 333 -12.66 11.97 1.87
CA ILE A 333 -12.77 12.17 0.44
C ILE A 333 -11.40 12.53 -0.15
N ILE A 334 -10.95 11.81 -1.16
CA ILE A 334 -9.72 12.04 -1.91
C ILE A 334 -10.10 12.58 -3.28
N ARG A 335 -9.54 13.73 -3.67
CA ARG A 335 -9.74 14.37 -4.96
C ARG A 335 -8.48 14.25 -5.82
N ILE A 336 -8.66 13.88 -7.07
CA ILE A 336 -7.62 13.62 -8.07
C ILE A 336 -7.89 14.47 -9.31
N ASP A 337 -6.84 15.01 -9.92
CA ASP A 337 -6.96 15.64 -11.25
C ASP A 337 -7.09 14.54 -12.31
N TYR A 338 -8.22 14.51 -13.00
CA TYR A 338 -8.46 13.51 -14.05
C TYR A 338 -7.36 13.53 -15.12
N ASN A 339 -6.77 14.68 -15.44
CA ASN A 339 -5.78 14.78 -16.51
C ASN A 339 -4.51 13.98 -16.22
N ASP A 340 -4.16 13.84 -14.95
CA ASP A 340 -2.96 13.13 -14.51
C ASP A 340 -3.13 11.61 -14.62
N VAL A 341 -4.37 11.12 -14.48
CA VAL A 341 -4.70 9.69 -14.50
C VAL A 341 -5.49 9.23 -15.74
N LYS A 342 -5.84 10.13 -16.67
CA LYS A 342 -6.78 9.84 -17.78
C LYS A 342 -6.39 8.65 -18.66
N ASN A 343 -5.10 8.37 -18.80
CA ASN A 343 -4.60 7.26 -19.62
C ASN A 343 -4.72 5.90 -18.92
N GLU A 344 -4.97 5.92 -17.59
CA GLU A 344 -5.10 4.76 -16.72
C GLU A 344 -6.57 4.53 -16.32
N VAL A 345 -7.45 5.48 -16.64
CA VAL A 345 -8.88 5.42 -16.34
C VAL A 345 -9.64 4.76 -17.48
N CYS A 346 -10.29 3.64 -17.17
CA CYS A 346 -11.33 3.06 -18.02
C CYS A 346 -12.71 3.43 -17.47
N TRP A 347 -13.61 3.85 -18.37
CA TRP A 347 -14.98 4.21 -18.02
C TRP A 347 -15.88 3.00 -18.26
N GLU A 348 -16.35 2.38 -17.17
CA GLU A 348 -17.03 1.07 -17.23
C GLU A 348 -18.26 1.01 -16.33
N LEU A 349 -19.13 0.02 -16.54
CA LEU A 349 -20.19 -0.32 -15.58
C LEU A 349 -19.59 -0.69 -14.21
N PRO A 350 -20.37 -0.60 -13.11
CA PRO A 350 -19.88 -0.90 -11.76
C PRO A 350 -19.30 -2.31 -11.57
N ASP A 351 -19.62 -3.23 -12.46
CA ASP A 351 -19.15 -4.62 -12.46
C ASP A 351 -18.00 -4.87 -13.46
N GLY A 352 -17.49 -3.83 -14.13
CA GLY A 352 -16.40 -3.92 -15.10
C GLY A 352 -16.77 -4.62 -16.42
N THR A 353 -18.06 -4.90 -16.68
CA THR A 353 -18.46 -5.77 -17.80
C THR A 353 -18.60 -5.07 -19.15
N ALA A 354 -18.70 -3.73 -19.17
CA ALA A 354 -18.81 -2.97 -20.40
C ALA A 354 -18.22 -1.57 -20.25
N SER A 355 -17.52 -1.12 -21.30
CA SER A 355 -17.04 0.25 -21.43
C SER A 355 -18.18 1.20 -21.82
N GLY A 356 -18.12 2.43 -21.33
CA GLY A 356 -19.08 3.50 -21.64
C GLY A 356 -18.40 4.84 -21.88
N GLU A 357 -19.22 5.85 -22.19
CA GLU A 357 -18.72 7.21 -22.42
C GLU A 357 -18.23 7.86 -21.11
N VAL A 358 -17.24 8.75 -21.24
CA VAL A 358 -16.71 9.56 -20.14
C VAL A 358 -17.86 10.33 -19.47
N GLY A 359 -18.11 10.06 -18.19
CA GLY A 359 -19.19 10.68 -17.43
C GLY A 359 -20.61 10.22 -17.79
N GLY A 360 -20.75 9.12 -18.55
CA GLY A 360 -22.03 8.52 -18.90
C GLY A 360 -22.84 8.08 -17.67
N GLU A 361 -24.17 8.09 -17.77
CA GLU A 361 -25.02 7.67 -16.67
C GLU A 361 -24.79 6.17 -16.34
N GLY A 362 -24.49 5.87 -15.09
CA GLY A 362 -24.19 4.50 -14.64
C GLY A 362 -22.77 4.02 -14.97
N ILE A 363 -21.93 4.85 -15.58
CA ILE A 363 -20.54 4.54 -15.93
C ILE A 363 -19.59 5.16 -14.91
N PHE A 364 -18.68 4.37 -14.36
CA PHE A 364 -17.73 4.76 -13.31
C PHE A 364 -16.30 4.70 -13.83
N PRO A 365 -15.45 5.66 -13.44
CA PRO A 365 -14.02 5.58 -13.73
C PRO A 365 -13.36 4.52 -12.84
N HIS A 366 -12.65 3.59 -13.47
CA HIS A 366 -11.79 2.61 -12.81
C HIS A 366 -10.35 2.89 -13.21
N ILE A 367 -9.46 3.03 -12.23
CA ILE A 367 -8.02 3.20 -12.50
C ILE A 367 -7.38 1.82 -12.53
N TYR A 368 -6.73 1.49 -13.66
CA TYR A 368 -6.04 0.23 -13.89
C TYR A 368 -4.53 0.45 -14.03
N GLY A 369 -3.75 -0.62 -13.85
CA GLY A 369 -2.33 -0.65 -14.20
C GLY A 369 -1.36 -0.12 -13.14
N ARG A 370 -1.83 0.54 -12.09
CA ARG A 370 -1.03 0.87 -10.89
C ARG A 370 -1.89 1.17 -9.67
N CYS A 371 -1.27 1.16 -8.50
CA CYS A 371 -1.86 1.75 -7.30
C CYS A 371 -1.90 3.28 -7.42
N MET A 372 -2.81 3.94 -6.70
CA MET A 372 -2.88 5.39 -6.63
C MET A 372 -1.72 5.94 -5.78
N HIS A 373 -0.92 6.86 -6.33
CA HIS A 373 0.21 7.49 -5.66
C HIS A 373 -0.25 8.76 -4.93
N LYS A 374 0.53 9.20 -3.94
CA LYS A 374 0.27 10.47 -3.26
C LYS A 374 0.32 11.67 -4.21
N SER A 375 1.19 11.62 -5.22
CA SER A 375 1.32 12.66 -6.25
C SER A 375 0.06 12.84 -7.09
N ASP A 376 -0.78 11.79 -7.19
CA ASP A 376 -2.06 11.84 -7.92
C ASP A 376 -3.15 12.57 -7.11
N ILE A 377 -2.93 12.80 -5.82
CA ILE A 377 -3.92 13.39 -4.92
C ILE A 377 -3.80 14.91 -4.96
N GLU A 378 -4.76 15.57 -5.61
CA GLU A 378 -4.89 17.03 -5.64
C GLU A 378 -5.23 17.57 -4.24
N SER A 379 -6.18 16.94 -3.54
CA SER A 379 -6.58 17.35 -2.19
C SER A 379 -7.35 16.26 -1.44
N VAL A 380 -7.43 16.41 -0.11
CA VAL A 380 -8.14 15.48 0.78
C VAL A 380 -9.05 16.28 1.71
N ALA A 381 -10.27 15.79 1.95
CA ALA A 381 -11.22 16.38 2.88
C ALA A 381 -11.85 15.30 3.75
N VAL A 382 -12.08 15.57 5.05
CA VAL A 382 -12.88 14.70 5.92
C VAL A 382 -14.27 15.28 6.02
N TRP A 383 -15.27 14.47 5.69
CA TRP A 383 -16.67 14.83 5.68
C TRP A 383 -17.41 14.04 6.75
N ASP A 384 -18.14 14.75 7.59
CA ASP A 384 -18.95 14.16 8.63
C ASP A 384 -20.41 14.08 8.18
N ARG A 385 -21.05 12.95 8.50
CA ARG A 385 -22.45 12.73 8.24
C ARG A 385 -23.27 13.46 9.29
N GLN A 386 -24.16 14.36 8.87
CA GLN A 386 -24.99 15.16 9.77
C GLN A 386 -26.43 14.66 9.71
N ASP A 387 -27.08 14.50 10.86
CA ASP A 387 -28.48 14.07 10.98
C ASP A 387 -28.84 12.79 10.22
N GLY A 388 -27.87 11.89 10.06
CA GLY A 388 -28.06 10.64 9.32
C GLY A 388 -28.14 10.84 7.80
N ALA A 389 -27.70 11.96 7.25
CA ALA A 389 -27.63 12.22 5.81
C ALA A 389 -26.29 12.83 5.40
N TRP A 390 -25.94 12.69 4.13
CA TRP A 390 -24.73 13.29 3.55
C TRP A 390 -24.99 14.66 2.92
N ASP A 391 -26.23 15.14 2.90
CA ASP A 391 -26.63 16.35 2.17
C ASP A 391 -25.88 17.59 2.65
N ALA A 392 -25.77 17.81 3.97
CA ALA A 392 -25.02 18.93 4.52
C ALA A 392 -23.51 18.89 4.18
N ALA A 393 -22.92 17.69 4.13
CA ALA A 393 -21.53 17.51 3.70
C ALA A 393 -21.36 17.78 2.20
N LEU A 394 -22.30 17.33 1.37
CA LEU A 394 -22.32 17.58 -0.07
C LEU A 394 -22.50 19.07 -0.38
N GLU A 395 -23.38 19.77 0.34
CA GLU A 395 -23.62 21.20 0.20
C GLU A 395 -22.38 22.02 0.60
N SER A 396 -21.77 21.71 1.74
CA SER A 396 -20.54 22.37 2.19
C SER A 396 -19.35 22.09 1.26
N GLY A 397 -19.29 20.89 0.68
CA GLY A 397 -18.28 20.47 -0.28
C GLY A 397 -18.53 20.91 -1.72
N ALA A 398 -19.66 21.54 -2.05
CA ALA A 398 -20.08 21.76 -3.44
C ALA A 398 -19.05 22.56 -4.28
N ALA A 399 -18.41 23.58 -3.69
CA ALA A 399 -17.37 24.36 -4.35
C ALA A 399 -16.06 23.57 -4.57
N TRP A 400 -15.89 22.45 -3.85
CA TRP A 400 -14.76 21.54 -3.98
C TRP A 400 -15.02 20.41 -4.97
N LEU A 401 -16.29 20.12 -5.29
CA LEU A 401 -16.77 19.11 -6.24
C LEU A 401 -16.85 19.61 -7.70
N VAL A 402 -16.13 20.66 -8.07
CA VAL A 402 -16.25 21.28 -9.39
C VAL A 402 -15.59 20.42 -10.47
N TYR A 403 -16.32 20.18 -11.56
CA TYR A 403 -15.86 19.60 -12.82
C TYR A 403 -15.47 20.75 -13.75
#